data_AF-A0A662HE85-F1
#
_entry.id   AF-A0A662HE85-F1
#
_cell.length_a   1.000
_cell.length_b   1.000
_cell.length_c   1.000
_cell.angle_alpha   90.00
_cell.angle_beta   90.00
_cell.angle_gamma   90.00
#
_symmetry.space_group_name_H-M   'P 1'
#
loop_
_entity.id
_entity.type
_entity.pdbx_description
1 polymer ?
#
loop_
_entity_poly.entity_id
_entity_poly.type
_entity_poly.pdbx_seq_one_letter_code
_entity_poly.pdbx_strand_id
1 'polypeptide(L)'
;MSNLVVWNILGTLILQVLDSMGDPVETISVERQRENHPLIHYLDLRLSQALGVQGSARCPELEKKIIELKNRDPSAISKLVRKIIRDYYSERKNKFYPKADSETIITV
;
A
#
# COMPACT_ATOMS: atom_id res chain seq x y z
N MET A 1 5.99 11.26 5.81
CA MET A 1 6.68 11.45 4.52
C MET A 1 5.76 12.26 3.63
N SER A 2 6.26 13.01 2.65
CA SER A 2 5.34 13.41 1.57
C SER A 2 5.09 12.16 0.73
N ASN A 3 3.84 11.93 0.33
CA ASN A 3 3.47 10.83 -0.56
C ASN A 3 4.38 10.80 -1.83
N LEU A 4 4.93 11.96 -2.21
CA LEU A 4 5.89 12.14 -3.30
C LEU A 4 7.17 11.31 -3.14
N VAL A 5 7.74 11.23 -1.94
CA VAL A 5 8.99 10.47 -1.74
C VAL A 5 8.73 8.96 -1.88
N VAL A 6 7.61 8.48 -1.35
CA VAL A 6 7.19 7.08 -1.52
C VAL A 6 7.00 6.76 -3.00
N TRP A 7 6.32 7.64 -3.73
CA TRP A 7 6.14 7.51 -5.17
C TRP A 7 7.48 7.52 -5.94
N ASN A 8 8.39 8.43 -5.62
CA ASN A 8 9.68 8.53 -6.32
C ASN A 8 10.55 7.28 -6.14
N ILE A 9 10.49 6.63 -4.97
CA ILE A 9 11.35 5.48 -4.65
C ILE A 9 10.73 4.15 -5.10
N LEU A 10 9.41 4.03 -4.94
CA LEU A 10 8.66 2.79 -5.10
C LEU A 10 7.66 2.81 -6.25
N GLY A 11 7.44 3.92 -6.94
CA GLY A 11 6.40 4.08 -7.97
C GLY A 11 6.43 2.98 -9.02
N THR A 12 7.61 2.68 -9.58
CA THR A 12 7.78 1.57 -10.54
C THR A 12 7.40 0.21 -9.94
N LEU A 13 7.83 -0.07 -8.70
CA LEU A 13 7.50 -1.32 -8.02
C LEU A 13 6.00 -1.43 -7.72
N ILE A 14 5.36 -0.32 -7.34
CA ILE A 14 3.92 -0.25 -7.08
C ILE A 14 3.15 -0.59 -8.35
N LEU A 15 3.50 0.03 -9.49
CA LEU A 15 2.86 -0.25 -10.77
C LEU A 15 3.06 -1.71 -11.20
N GLN A 16 4.28 -2.24 -11.09
CA GLN A 16 4.56 -3.66 -11.38
C GLN A 16 3.73 -4.61 -10.51
N VAL A 17 3.54 -4.27 -9.23
CA VAL A 17 2.73 -5.07 -8.33
C VAL A 17 1.26 -5.00 -8.73
N LEU A 18 0.72 -3.82 -9.05
CA LEU A 18 -0.66 -3.63 -9.50
C LEU A 18 -0.95 -4.37 -10.82
N ASP A 19 -0.03 -4.28 -11.79
CA ASP A 19 -0.14 -5.01 -13.05
C ASP A 19 -0.17 -6.52 -12.82
N SER A 20 0.67 -7.03 -11.90
CA SER A 20 0.64 -8.45 -11.53
C SER A 20 -0.64 -8.89 -10.81
N MET A 21 -1.44 -7.96 -10.30
CA MET A 21 -2.74 -8.24 -9.68
C MET A 21 -3.89 -8.27 -10.70
N GLY A 22 -3.66 -7.84 -11.94
CA GLY A 22 -4.62 -7.98 -13.04
C GLY A 22 -5.74 -6.94 -13.08
N ASP A 23 -5.55 -5.76 -12.49
CA ASP A 23 -6.50 -4.64 -12.57
C ASP A 23 -5.89 -3.44 -13.29
N PRO A 24 -5.97 -3.38 -14.64
CA PRO A 24 -5.35 -2.32 -15.42
C PRO A 24 -6.01 -0.96 -15.21
N VAL A 25 -7.30 -0.91 -14.85
CA VAL A 25 -8.02 0.35 -14.60
C VAL A 25 -7.43 1.03 -13.37
N GLU A 26 -7.22 0.25 -12.33
CA GLU A 26 -6.64 0.73 -11.09
C GLU A 26 -5.15 1.06 -11.24
N THR A 27 -4.36 0.28 -12.01
CA THR A 27 -2.98 0.66 -12.38
C THR A 27 -2.95 2.05 -13.02
N ILE A 28 -3.78 2.28 -14.05
CA ILE A 28 -3.82 3.56 -14.78
C ILE A 28 -4.23 4.71 -13.86
N SER A 29 -5.19 4.47 -12.96
CA SER A 29 -5.61 5.45 -11.95
C SER A 29 -4.44 5.87 -11.05
N VAL A 30 -3.68 4.89 -10.54
CA VAL A 30 -2.50 5.11 -9.69
C VAL A 30 -1.41 5.84 -10.46
N GLU A 31 -1.12 5.45 -11.70
CA GLU A 31 -0.08 6.08 -12.53
C GLU A 31 -0.38 7.57 -12.81
N ARG A 32 -1.65 7.90 -13.07
CA ARG A 32 -2.09 9.28 -13.34
C ARG A 32 -2.05 10.15 -12.10
N GLN A 33 -2.52 9.64 -10.97
CA GLN A 33 -2.63 10.40 -9.73
C GLN A 33 -1.33 10.45 -8.92
N ARG A 34 -0.43 9.46 -9.13
CA ARG A 34 0.89 9.38 -8.49
C ARG A 34 0.77 9.55 -6.98
N GLU A 35 1.53 10.47 -6.40
CA GLU A 35 1.53 10.78 -4.97
C GLU A 35 0.18 11.23 -4.40
N ASN A 36 -0.73 11.68 -5.25
CA ASN A 36 -2.07 12.12 -4.86
C ASN A 36 -3.06 10.95 -4.76
N HIS A 37 -2.68 9.76 -5.24
CA HIS A 37 -3.56 8.59 -5.14
C HIS A 37 -3.70 8.12 -3.68
N PRO A 38 -4.91 7.79 -3.19
CA PRO A 38 -5.12 7.33 -1.81
C PRO A 38 -4.29 6.10 -1.42
N LEU A 39 -3.99 5.24 -2.40
CA LEU A 39 -3.07 4.10 -2.23
C LEU A 39 -1.69 4.52 -1.74
N ILE A 40 -1.13 5.63 -2.26
CA ILE A 40 0.22 6.07 -1.89
C ILE A 40 0.24 6.59 -0.46
N HIS A 41 -0.80 7.30 -0.04
CA HIS A 41 -0.96 7.71 1.36
C HIS A 41 -1.07 6.50 2.30
N TYR A 42 -1.83 5.48 1.89
CA TYR A 42 -1.94 4.24 2.64
C TYR A 42 -0.60 3.50 2.74
N LEU A 43 0.15 3.43 1.63
CA LEU A 43 1.49 2.86 1.60
C LEU A 43 2.46 3.58 2.54
N ASP A 44 2.47 4.91 2.53
CA ASP A 44 3.30 5.71 3.44
C ASP A 44 3.08 5.32 4.91
N LEU A 45 1.81 5.27 5.31
CA LEU A 45 1.43 4.95 6.68
C LEU A 45 1.84 3.53 7.06
N ARG A 46 1.53 2.55 6.22
CA ARG A 46 1.82 1.14 6.49
C ARG A 46 3.31 0.83 6.45
N LEU A 47 4.08 1.46 5.56
CA LEU A 47 5.53 1.35 5.53
C LEU A 47 6.17 1.97 6.77
N SER A 48 5.69 3.13 7.21
CA SER A 48 6.14 3.77 8.46
C SER A 48 5.96 2.81 9.65
N GLN A 49 4.77 2.20 9.76
CA GLN A 49 4.45 1.23 10.80
C GLN A 49 5.34 -0.02 10.71
N ALA A 50 5.49 -0.62 9.52
CA ALA A 50 6.26 -1.83 9.31
C ALA A 50 7.77 -1.64 9.57
N LEU A 51 8.30 -0.45 9.30
CA LEU A 51 9.71 -0.11 9.48
C LEU A 51 10.01 0.57 10.83
N GLY A 52 8.99 0.68 11.70
CA GLY A 52 9.13 1.24 13.05
C GLY A 52 9.54 2.72 13.05
N VAL A 53 9.09 3.49 12.07
CA VAL A 53 9.42 4.92 11.94
C VAL A 53 8.24 5.76 12.43
N GLN A 54 8.46 6.60 13.44
CA GLN A 54 7.43 7.42 14.08
C GLN A 54 7.93 8.83 14.41
N GLY A 55 7.01 9.76 14.70
CA GLY A 55 7.34 11.12 15.14
C GLY A 55 7.68 12.11 14.02
N SER A 56 8.28 13.24 14.39
CA SER A 56 8.58 14.37 13.49
C SER A 56 9.71 14.07 12.48
N ALA A 57 10.63 13.16 12.81
CA ALA A 57 11.69 12.69 11.91
C ALA A 57 11.23 11.64 10.90
N ARG A 58 9.92 11.32 10.87
CA ARG A 58 9.35 10.23 10.07
C ARG A 58 9.66 10.32 8.58
N CYS A 59 9.84 11.53 8.04
CA CYS A 59 10.10 11.72 6.61
C CYS A 59 11.49 11.23 6.18
N PRO A 60 12.60 11.83 6.65
CA PRO A 60 13.95 11.41 6.24
C PRO A 60 14.30 10.00 6.73
N GLU A 61 13.80 9.58 7.89
CA GLU A 61 14.10 8.26 8.42
C GLU A 61 13.40 7.15 7.63
N LEU A 62 12.13 7.33 7.25
CA LEU A 62 11.41 6.33 6.47
C LEU A 62 12.02 6.19 5.06
N GLU A 63 12.36 7.31 4.44
CA GLU A 63 13.08 7.32 3.16
C GLU A 63 14.34 6.47 3.22
N LYS A 64 15.20 6.74 4.21
CA LYS A 64 16.44 6.00 4.43
C LYS A 64 16.19 4.51 4.62
N LYS A 65 15.24 4.12 5.47
CA LYS A 65 14.93 2.70 5.71
C LYS A 65 14.38 1.99 4.48
N ILE A 66 13.57 2.67 3.66
CA ILE A 66 13.07 2.09 2.40
C ILE A 66 14.23 1.86 1.43
N ILE A 67 15.12 2.85 1.28
CA ILE A 67 16.29 2.73 0.39
C ILE A 67 17.22 1.62 0.88
N GLU A 68 17.53 1.57 2.18
CA GLU A 68 18.36 0.54 2.79
C GLU A 68 17.76 -0.86 2.58
N LEU A 69 16.46 -1.03 2.84
CA LEU A 69 15.79 -2.32 2.63
C LEU A 69 15.76 -2.70 1.15
N LYS A 70 15.46 -1.75 0.26
CA LYS A 70 15.44 -1.98 -1.19
C LYS A 70 16.80 -2.43 -1.71
N ASN A 71 17.90 -1.86 -1.20
CA ASN A 71 19.26 -2.23 -1.61
C ASN A 71 19.72 -3.54 -0.98
N ARG A 72 19.37 -3.78 0.28
CA ARG A 72 19.76 -5.00 1.02
C ARG A 72 18.97 -6.23 0.59
N ASP A 73 17.66 -6.09 0.43
CA ASP A 73 16.75 -7.17 0.06
C ASP A 73 15.56 -6.65 -0.78
N PRO A 74 15.76 -6.56 -2.11
CA PRO A 74 14.71 -6.16 -3.05
C PRO A 74 13.45 -7.06 -2.99
N SER A 75 13.61 -8.34 -2.61
CA SER A 75 12.50 -9.28 -2.49
C SER A 75 11.63 -8.96 -1.28
N ALA A 76 12.24 -8.64 -0.15
CA ALA A 76 11.54 -8.26 1.06
C ALA A 76 10.69 -6.99 0.87
N ILE A 77 11.25 -5.93 0.27
CA ILE A 77 10.48 -4.70 0.00
C ILE A 77 9.33 -4.97 -0.98
N SER A 78 9.54 -5.80 -2.01
CA SER A 78 8.50 -6.19 -2.97
C SER A 78 7.35 -6.95 -2.28
N LYS A 79 7.67 -7.93 -1.42
CA LYS A 79 6.67 -8.67 -0.63
C LYS A 79 5.90 -7.75 0.30
N LEU A 80 6.58 -6.80 0.95
CA LEU A 80 5.95 -5.84 1.85
C LEU A 80 4.99 -4.92 1.10
N VAL A 81 5.41 -4.32 -0.01
CA VAL A 81 4.57 -3.47 -0.86
C VAL A 81 3.35 -4.26 -1.37
N ARG A 82 3.57 -5.49 -1.87
CA ARG A 82 2.48 -6.37 -2.32
C ARG A 82 1.47 -6.65 -1.21
N LYS A 83 1.93 -6.96 0.00
CA LYS A 83 1.05 -7.18 1.14
C LYS A 83 0.20 -5.94 1.44
N ILE A 84 0.84 -4.77 1.51
CA ILE A 84 0.15 -3.51 1.81
C ILE A 84 -0.90 -3.17 0.75
N ILE A 85 -0.56 -3.32 -0.53
CA ILE A 85 -1.50 -3.07 -1.65
C ILE A 85 -2.69 -4.03 -1.56
N ARG A 86 -2.46 -5.32 -1.27
CA ARG A 86 -3.54 -6.29 -1.08
C ARG A 86 -4.45 -5.92 0.10
N ASP A 87 -3.86 -5.48 1.20
CA ASP A 87 -4.61 -5.06 2.39
C ASP A 87 -5.48 -3.83 2.07
N TYR A 88 -4.94 -2.85 1.34
CA TYR A 88 -5.69 -1.67 0.87
C TYR A 88 -6.95 -2.05 0.10
N TYR A 89 -6.83 -2.93 -0.91
CA TYR A 89 -7.99 -3.34 -1.71
C TYR A 89 -8.96 -4.22 -0.93
N SER A 90 -8.47 -5.06 -0.02
CA SER A 90 -9.32 -5.89 0.83
C SER A 90 -10.16 -5.02 1.79
N GLU A 91 -9.53 -4.02 2.42
CA GLU A 91 -10.21 -3.05 3.28
C GLU A 91 -11.21 -2.19 2.49
N ARG A 92 -10.85 -1.76 1.27
CA ARG A 92 -11.74 -1.00 0.39
C ARG A 92 -12.97 -1.84 0.00
N LYS A 93 -12.78 -3.09 -0.42
CA LYS A 93 -13.89 -3.99 -0.78
C LYS A 93 -14.85 -4.21 0.40
N ASN A 94 -14.33 -4.43 1.61
CA ASN A 94 -15.15 -4.61 2.81
C ASN A 94 -15.93 -3.36 3.22
N LYS A 95 -15.43 -2.15 2.90
CA LYS A 95 -16.16 -0.89 3.14
C LYS A 95 -17.31 -0.66 2.15
N PHE A 96 -17.22 -1.18 0.93
CA PHE A 96 -18.26 -1.01 -0.11
C PHE A 96 -19.24 -2.18 -0.21
N TYR A 97 -18.86 -3.36 0.28
CA TYR A 97 -19.75 -4.50 0.50
C TYR A 97 -19.63 -4.92 1.96
N PRO A 98 -20.43 -4.35 2.88
CA PRO A 98 -20.55 -4.95 4.20
C PRO A 98 -20.99 -6.41 4.01
N LYS A 99 -20.31 -7.34 4.69
CA LYS A 99 -20.76 -8.73 4.74
C LYS A 99 -22.24 -8.70 5.14
N ALA A 100 -23.12 -9.16 4.26
CA ALA A 100 -24.50 -9.44 4.65
C ALA A 100 -24.41 -10.44 5.80
N ASP A 101 -24.94 -10.04 6.96
CA ASP A 101 -24.85 -10.78 8.20
C ASP A 101 -25.29 -12.23 7.97
N SER A 102 -24.33 -13.13 8.08
CA SER A 102 -24.60 -14.56 8.17
C SER A 102 -25.00 -14.83 9.60
N GLU A 103 -26.27 -14.64 9.95
CA GLU A 103 -26.95 -15.29 11.08
C GLU A 103 -28.41 -14.82 11.20
N THR A 104 -29.36 -15.60 10.68
CA THR A 104 -30.53 -15.98 11.48
C THR A 104 -31.00 -17.35 10.99
N ILE A 105 -30.50 -18.41 11.61
CA ILE A 105 -31.22 -19.69 11.62
C ILE A 105 -32.44 -19.43 12.50
N ILE A 106 -33.59 -19.15 11.87
CA ILE A 106 -34.88 -19.23 12.55
C ILE A 106 -35.26 -20.71 12.54
N THR A 107 -34.95 -21.39 13.63
CA THR A 107 -35.64 -22.63 13.97
C THR A 107 -36.96 -22.24 14.62
N VAL A 108 -38.08 -22.44 13.90
CA VAL A 108 -39.41 -22.61 14.49
C VAL A 108 -40.05 -23.81 13.81
#